data_AF-A0A0B1SBE0-F1
#
_entry.id   AF-A0A0B1SBE0-F1
#
_cell.length_a   1.000
_cell.length_b   1.000
_cell.length_c   1.000
_cell.angle_alpha   90.00
_cell.angle_beta   90.00
_cell.angle_gamma   90.00
#
_symmetry.space_group_name_H-M   'P 1'
#
loop_
_entity.id
_entity.type
_entity.pdbx_description
1 polymer ?
#
loop_
_entity_poly.entity_id
_entity_poly.type
_entity_poly.pdbx_seq_one_letter_code
_entity_poly.pdbx_strand_id
1 'polypeptide(L)'
;MSPAHLILNCPRLPDPAYAYNETFARNYITPIVAGVFADTPEKCLKAQVPHVAYYKNIRVKCATEMPDVHCYGYTAWDPVEKAIIIAFEGTSTGFQMTDEILSFFREKVAFYDDGHIFKYFNDAFFFLWDGGLEPQVRTLRYNYPDYKLYVSYHGIVKLHIDFLTPCNRVASSTHP
;
A
#
# COMPACT_ATOMS: atom_id res chain seq x y z
N MET A 1 -6.37 -15.10 -48.42
CA MET A 1 -6.26 -15.65 -47.04
C MET A 1 -4.98 -15.10 -46.44
N SER A 2 -5.07 -14.13 -45.54
CA SER A 2 -3.90 -13.62 -44.80
C SER A 2 -3.77 -14.45 -43.51
N PRO A 3 -2.64 -15.10 -43.24
CA PRO A 3 -2.46 -15.79 -41.97
C PRO A 3 -2.22 -14.74 -40.90
N ALA A 4 -3.18 -14.59 -40.00
CA ALA A 4 -2.97 -13.92 -38.73
C ALA A 4 -1.90 -14.69 -37.96
N HIS A 5 -0.68 -14.19 -37.97
CA HIS A 5 0.35 -14.64 -37.04
C HIS A 5 -0.12 -14.28 -35.64
N LEU A 6 -0.55 -15.29 -34.89
CA LEU A 6 -0.74 -15.22 -33.46
C LEU A 6 0.62 -14.88 -32.86
N ILE A 7 0.83 -13.61 -32.53
CA ILE A 7 1.96 -13.19 -31.71
C ILE A 7 1.70 -13.81 -30.35
N LEU A 8 2.33 -14.95 -30.07
CA LEU A 8 2.41 -15.49 -28.72
C LEU A 8 2.88 -14.36 -27.81
N ASN A 9 2.23 -14.21 -26.65
CA ASN A 9 2.59 -13.25 -25.61
C ASN A 9 4.04 -13.50 -25.12
N CYS A 10 5.03 -13.08 -25.91
CA CYS A 10 6.42 -13.06 -25.49
C CYS A 10 6.52 -12.09 -24.31
N PRO A 11 7.28 -12.44 -23.25
CA PRO A 11 7.52 -11.50 -22.16
C PRO A 11 8.09 -10.21 -22.75
N ARG A 12 7.30 -9.15 -22.73
CA ARG A 12 7.79 -7.81 -23.08
C ARG A 12 8.66 -7.36 -21.93
N LEU A 13 9.86 -6.87 -22.24
CA LEU A 13 10.64 -6.13 -21.25
C LEU A 13 9.74 -5.00 -20.73
N PRO A 14 9.72 -4.76 -19.41
CA PRO A 14 8.94 -3.66 -18.86
C PRO A 14 9.42 -2.36 -19.51
N ASP A 15 8.48 -1.45 -19.76
CA ASP A 15 8.81 -0.11 -20.21
C ASP A 15 9.88 0.47 -19.26
N PRO A 16 11.04 0.93 -19.78
CA PRO A 16 12.11 1.48 -18.97
C PRO A 16 11.66 2.58 -18.00
N ALA A 17 10.59 3.32 -18.33
CA ALA A 17 9.99 4.32 -17.45
C ALA A 17 9.41 3.74 -16.14
N TYR A 18 9.02 2.46 -16.16
CA TYR A 18 8.47 1.72 -15.02
C TYR A 18 9.36 0.53 -14.62
N ALA A 19 10.60 0.48 -15.12
CA ALA A 19 11.53 -0.55 -14.75
C ALA A 19 11.80 -0.49 -13.24
N TYR A 20 11.77 -1.67 -12.61
CA TYR A 20 12.06 -1.79 -11.21
C TYR A 20 13.48 -1.29 -10.91
N ASN A 21 13.58 -0.34 -9.97
CA ASN A 21 14.84 0.22 -9.53
C ASN A 21 15.25 -0.44 -8.20
N GLU A 22 16.22 -1.36 -8.29
CA GLU A 22 16.73 -2.12 -7.14
C GLU A 22 17.36 -1.22 -6.08
N THR A 23 18.11 -0.19 -6.47
CA THR A 23 18.73 0.75 -5.52
C THR A 23 17.68 1.52 -4.73
N PHE A 24 16.62 1.99 -5.41
CA PHE A 24 15.49 2.65 -4.77
C PHE A 24 14.75 1.70 -3.83
N ALA A 25 14.40 0.50 -4.28
CA ALA A 25 13.70 -0.47 -3.44
C ALA A 25 14.51 -0.87 -2.21
N ARG A 26 15.82 -1.13 -2.38
CA ARG A 26 16.71 -1.58 -1.31
C ARG A 26 17.06 -0.48 -0.32
N ASN A 27 17.35 0.73 -0.78
CA ASN A 27 17.90 1.79 0.09
C ASN A 27 16.87 2.83 0.51
N TYR A 28 15.72 2.90 -0.16
CA TYR A 28 14.66 3.85 0.17
C TYR A 28 13.42 3.15 0.73
N ILE A 29 12.84 2.21 -0.02
CA ILE A 29 11.60 1.52 0.38
C ILE A 29 11.85 0.57 1.55
N THR A 30 12.96 -0.18 1.55
CA THR A 30 13.21 -1.18 2.61
C THR A 30 13.34 -0.55 4.00
N PRO A 31 14.10 0.55 4.22
CA PRO A 31 14.11 1.23 5.52
C PRO A 31 12.75 1.79 5.94
N ILE A 32 11.95 2.31 4.99
CA ILE A 32 10.57 2.75 5.25
C ILE A 32 9.72 1.57 5.76
N VAL A 33 9.79 0.43 5.07
CA VAL A 33 9.10 -0.79 5.48
C VAL A 33 9.57 -1.26 6.85
N ALA A 34 10.88 -1.27 7.11
CA ALA A 34 11.44 -1.67 8.39
C ALA A 34 11.00 -0.77 9.56
N GLY A 35 10.69 0.51 9.28
CA GLY A 35 10.20 1.46 10.27
C GLY A 35 8.92 1.00 10.99
N VAL A 36 8.13 0.10 10.41
CA VAL A 36 6.89 -0.38 11.04
C VAL A 36 7.13 -1.30 12.23
N PHE A 37 8.33 -1.84 12.39
CA PHE A 37 8.71 -2.73 13.49
C PHE A 37 9.38 -2.02 14.67
N ALA A 38 9.64 -0.72 14.54
CA ALA A 38 10.23 0.07 15.62
C ALA A 38 9.14 0.64 16.53
N ASP A 39 9.45 0.82 17.82
CA ASP A 39 8.56 1.50 18.77
C ASP A 39 8.14 2.88 18.25
N THR A 40 9.10 3.60 17.64
CA THR A 40 8.83 4.76 16.79
C THR A 40 9.70 4.71 15.52
N PRO A 41 9.16 5.02 14.33
CA PRO A 41 9.90 4.94 13.08
C PRO A 41 10.94 6.07 12.92
N GLU A 42 10.78 7.17 13.66
CA GLU A 42 11.58 8.40 13.54
C GLU A 42 13.10 8.16 13.56
N LYS A 43 13.59 7.38 14.53
CA LYS A 43 15.04 7.14 14.67
C LYS A 43 15.59 6.34 13.48
N CYS A 44 14.85 5.35 13.02
CA CYS A 44 15.23 4.52 11.87
C CYS A 44 15.22 5.34 10.59
N LEU A 45 14.13 6.08 10.34
CA LEU A 45 13.98 6.95 9.18
C LEU A 45 15.08 8.00 9.12
N LYS A 46 15.34 8.70 10.23
CA LYS A 46 16.39 9.72 10.28
C LYS A 46 17.79 9.17 9.98
N ALA A 47 18.06 7.91 10.35
CA ALA A 47 19.36 7.29 10.12
C ALA A 47 19.54 6.76 8.69
N GLN A 48 18.48 6.18 8.09
CA GLN A 48 18.57 5.46 6.82
C GLN A 48 18.08 6.27 5.61
N VAL A 49 17.07 7.11 5.83
CA VAL A 49 16.42 7.94 4.81
C VAL A 49 16.24 9.36 5.35
N PRO A 50 17.32 10.13 5.53
CA PRO A 50 17.35 11.35 6.36
C PRO A 50 16.45 12.49 5.87
N HIS A 51 15.98 12.44 4.62
CA HIS A 51 15.03 13.40 4.07
C HIS A 51 13.57 13.06 4.42
N VAL A 52 13.27 11.82 4.78
CA VAL A 52 11.94 11.39 5.18
C VAL A 52 11.62 11.96 6.57
N ALA A 53 10.57 12.77 6.64
CA ALA A 53 10.00 13.28 7.86
C ALA A 53 8.79 12.43 8.28
N TYR A 54 8.85 11.89 9.50
CA TYR A 54 7.73 11.19 10.11
C TYR A 54 6.58 12.15 10.40
N TYR A 55 5.34 11.68 10.15
CA TYR A 55 4.13 12.41 10.54
C TYR A 55 3.51 11.84 11.81
N LYS A 56 2.84 10.69 11.69
CA LYS A 56 2.05 10.06 12.75
C LYS A 56 1.92 8.57 12.50
N ASN A 57 1.79 7.81 13.59
CA ASN A 57 1.44 6.40 13.57
C ASN A 57 -0.06 6.20 13.81
N ILE A 58 -0.54 5.01 13.43
CA ILE A 58 -1.87 4.50 13.69
C ILE A 58 -1.67 3.11 14.30
N ARG A 59 -2.30 2.86 15.45
CA ARG A 59 -2.36 1.53 16.06
C ARG A 59 -3.78 1.27 16.52
N VAL A 60 -4.40 0.23 15.97
CA VAL A 60 -5.79 -0.13 16.24
C VAL A 60 -5.90 -1.61 16.52
N LYS A 61 -6.90 -2.02 17.31
CA LYS A 61 -7.26 -3.42 17.42
C LYS A 61 -7.96 -3.83 16.11
N CYS A 62 -7.50 -4.89 15.46
CA CYS A 62 -7.97 -5.24 14.11
C CYS A 62 -8.32 -6.73 13.90
N ALA A 63 -8.53 -7.49 14.97
CA ALA A 63 -9.27 -8.76 14.86
C ALA A 63 -10.60 -8.68 15.59
N THR A 64 -11.61 -9.18 14.91
CA THR A 64 -12.97 -9.39 15.44
C THR A 64 -13.06 -10.71 16.20
N GLU A 65 -12.32 -11.74 15.77
CA GLU A 65 -12.43 -13.10 16.30
C GLU A 65 -11.35 -13.46 17.32
N MET A 66 -10.19 -12.79 17.28
CA MET A 66 -9.03 -13.12 18.11
C MET A 66 -8.69 -11.99 19.08
N PRO A 67 -8.45 -12.28 20.37
CA PRO A 67 -7.97 -11.27 21.31
C PRO A 67 -6.55 -10.82 20.96
N ASP A 68 -6.26 -9.54 21.18
CA ASP A 68 -4.91 -8.94 21.13
C ASP A 68 -4.24 -8.80 19.75
N VAL A 69 -5.00 -8.90 18.66
CA VAL A 69 -4.50 -8.57 17.32
C VAL A 69 -4.59 -7.06 17.06
N HIS A 70 -3.45 -6.44 16.76
CA HIS A 70 -3.33 -5.02 16.49
C HIS A 70 -2.77 -4.77 15.10
N CYS A 71 -3.36 -3.84 14.37
CA CYS A 71 -2.84 -3.37 13.11
C CYS A 71 -2.09 -2.07 13.37
N TYR A 72 -0.95 -1.94 12.68
CA TYR A 72 -0.10 -0.78 12.80
C TYR A 72 0.25 -0.24 11.42
N GLY A 73 0.35 1.08 11.35
CA GLY A 73 0.96 1.76 10.21
C GLY A 73 1.42 3.14 10.62
N TYR A 74 2.13 3.81 9.73
CA TYR A 74 2.48 5.21 9.90
C TYR A 74 2.48 5.95 8.57
N THR A 75 2.42 7.27 8.67
CA THR A 75 2.57 8.18 7.56
C THR A 75 3.82 9.03 7.71
N ALA A 76 4.41 9.39 6.58
CA ALA A 76 5.60 10.23 6.48
C ALA A 76 5.57 11.01 5.15
N TRP A 77 6.51 11.94 4.97
CA TRP A 77 6.72 12.60 3.69
C TRP A 77 8.19 12.87 3.44
N ASP A 78 8.57 13.00 2.17
CA ASP A 78 9.93 13.30 1.73
C ASP A 78 9.90 14.50 0.77
N PRO A 79 10.53 15.63 1.13
CA PRO A 79 10.55 16.82 0.30
C PRO A 79 11.53 16.73 -0.88
N VAL A 80 12.50 15.82 -0.84
CA VAL A 80 13.50 15.61 -1.92
C VAL A 80 12.92 14.71 -2.99
N GLU A 81 12.35 13.57 -2.58
CA GLU A 81 11.65 12.66 -3.51
C GLU A 81 10.26 13.18 -3.93
N LYS A 82 9.76 14.21 -3.23
CA LYS A 82 8.39 14.70 -3.36
C LYS A 82 7.39 13.57 -3.22
N ALA A 83 7.43 12.87 -2.09
CA ALA A 83 6.56 11.73 -1.82
C ALA A 83 5.87 11.84 -0.46
N ILE A 84 4.59 11.47 -0.44
CA ILE A 84 3.85 11.09 0.77
C ILE A 84 3.99 9.57 0.89
N ILE A 85 4.24 9.10 2.10
CA ILE A 85 4.54 7.70 2.38
C ILE A 85 3.51 7.17 3.37
N ILE A 86 2.93 6.01 3.05
CA ILE A 86 2.15 5.19 3.97
C ILE A 86 2.87 3.86 4.11
N ALA A 87 3.17 3.46 5.33
CA ALA A 87 3.81 2.19 5.64
C ALA A 87 2.93 1.37 6.59
N PHE A 88 2.73 0.10 6.26
CA PHE A 88 1.88 -0.83 7.00
C PHE A 88 2.67 -2.00 7.56
N GLU A 89 2.35 -2.37 8.79
CA GLU A 89 2.71 -3.67 9.38
C GLU A 89 1.63 -4.69 9.00
N GLY A 90 2.03 -5.80 8.39
CA GLY A 90 1.10 -6.84 7.95
C GLY A 90 0.83 -7.92 8.98
N THR A 91 1.89 -8.61 9.39
CA THR A 91 1.81 -9.74 10.31
C THR A 91 2.98 -9.64 11.28
N SER A 92 2.70 -9.47 12.57
CA SER A 92 3.69 -9.32 13.63
C SER A 92 3.58 -10.39 14.71
N THR A 93 2.46 -11.13 14.78
CA THR A 93 2.21 -12.19 15.75
C THR A 93 1.64 -13.46 15.12
N GLY A 94 1.78 -14.60 15.80
CA GLY A 94 1.21 -15.88 15.36
C GLY A 94 -0.33 -15.90 15.29
N PHE A 95 -1.00 -15.05 16.08
CA PHE A 95 -2.46 -14.92 16.04
C PHE A 95 -2.95 -14.19 14.79
N GLN A 96 -2.27 -13.12 14.37
CA GLN A 96 -2.52 -12.49 13.06
C GLN A 96 -2.33 -13.49 11.92
N MET A 97 -1.25 -14.29 11.98
CA MET A 97 -1.00 -15.32 10.98
C MET A 97 -2.13 -16.37 10.93
N THR A 98 -2.70 -16.73 12.08
CA THR A 98 -3.83 -17.69 12.14
C THR A 98 -5.10 -17.10 11.52
N ASP A 99 -5.44 -15.86 11.85
CA ASP A 99 -6.62 -15.16 11.31
C ASP A 99 -6.49 -14.95 9.79
N GLU A 100 -5.31 -14.56 9.34
CA GLU A 100 -4.94 -14.43 7.93
C GLU A 100 -5.16 -15.76 7.17
N ILE A 101 -4.59 -16.86 7.68
CA ILE A 101 -4.74 -18.19 7.09
C ILE A 101 -6.22 -18.61 7.06
N LEU A 102 -6.97 -18.41 8.14
CA LEU A 102 -8.40 -18.75 8.19
C LEU A 102 -9.20 -17.97 7.15
N SER A 103 -8.93 -16.67 6.99
CA SER A 103 -9.56 -15.84 5.96
C SER A 103 -9.27 -16.35 4.55
N PHE A 104 -8.06 -16.88 4.27
CA PHE A 104 -7.75 -17.44 2.95
C PHE A 104 -8.65 -18.60 2.55
N PHE A 105 -9.02 -19.44 3.52
CA PHE A 105 -9.82 -20.62 3.26
C PHE A 105 -11.33 -20.37 3.34
N ARG A 106 -11.77 -19.29 4.00
CA ARG A 106 -13.18 -19.14 4.38
C ARG A 106 -13.86 -17.90 3.83
N GLU A 107 -13.20 -16.74 3.82
CA GLU A 107 -13.92 -15.47 3.70
C GLU A 107 -13.28 -14.52 2.69
N LYS A 108 -14.09 -14.13 1.72
CA LYS A 108 -13.74 -13.08 0.76
C LYS A 108 -14.87 -12.08 0.66
N VAL A 109 -14.49 -10.82 0.48
CA VAL A 109 -15.41 -9.71 0.21
C VAL A 109 -15.31 -9.32 -1.25
N ALA A 110 -16.43 -8.93 -1.85
CA ALA A 110 -16.43 -8.41 -3.21
C ALA A 110 -15.56 -7.15 -3.29
N PHE A 111 -14.76 -7.04 -4.35
CA PHE A 111 -13.94 -5.86 -4.62
C PHE A 111 -14.39 -5.21 -5.92
N TYR A 112 -15.15 -4.11 -5.80
CA TYR A 112 -15.85 -3.46 -6.90
C TYR A 112 -16.72 -4.46 -7.70
N ASP A 113 -16.88 -4.22 -9.00
CA ASP A 113 -17.72 -5.04 -9.89
C ASP A 113 -17.04 -6.36 -10.28
N ASP A 114 -15.71 -6.42 -10.20
CA ASP A 114 -14.92 -7.57 -10.63
C ASP A 114 -13.82 -7.91 -9.61
N GLY A 115 -14.02 -9.00 -8.86
CA GLY A 115 -12.99 -9.60 -8.02
C GLY A 115 -13.40 -9.75 -6.55
N HIS A 116 -12.50 -10.38 -5.80
CA HIS A 116 -12.70 -10.65 -4.38
C HIS A 116 -11.38 -10.48 -3.63
N ILE A 117 -11.43 -9.89 -2.45
CA ILE A 117 -10.28 -9.75 -1.54
C ILE A 117 -10.54 -10.60 -0.31
N PHE A 118 -9.48 -11.19 0.26
CA PHE A 118 -9.59 -11.88 1.54
C PHE A 118 -10.04 -10.90 2.63
N LYS A 119 -11.07 -11.29 3.37
CA LYS A 119 -11.70 -10.42 4.35
C LYS A 119 -10.70 -9.83 5.35
N TYR A 120 -9.75 -10.63 5.85
CA TYR A 120 -8.72 -10.17 6.79
C TYR A 120 -8.00 -8.91 6.31
N PHE A 121 -7.51 -8.91 5.07
CA PHE A 121 -6.79 -7.76 4.52
C PHE A 121 -7.68 -6.54 4.28
N ASN A 122 -8.93 -6.78 3.88
CA ASN A 122 -9.90 -5.71 3.67
C ASN A 122 -10.23 -5.02 5.00
N ASP A 123 -10.60 -5.81 6.01
CA ASP A 123 -10.94 -5.32 7.34
C ASP A 123 -9.73 -4.63 7.97
N ALA A 124 -8.53 -5.22 7.92
CA ALA A 124 -7.31 -4.64 8.46
C ALA A 124 -7.00 -3.25 7.87
N PHE A 125 -7.17 -3.09 6.55
CA PHE A 125 -7.03 -1.79 5.90
C PHE A 125 -8.06 -0.80 6.42
N PHE A 126 -9.34 -1.17 6.47
CA PHE A 126 -10.39 -0.25 6.91
C PHE A 126 -10.31 0.10 8.39
N PHE A 127 -9.87 -0.82 9.26
CA PHE A 127 -9.59 -0.51 10.65
C PHE A 127 -8.51 0.58 10.78
N LEU A 128 -7.45 0.53 9.96
CA LEU A 128 -6.42 1.58 9.94
C LEU A 128 -6.95 2.88 9.30
N TRP A 129 -7.69 2.76 8.20
CA TRP A 129 -8.32 3.87 7.48
C TRP A 129 -9.17 4.71 8.43
N ASP A 130 -10.15 4.07 9.06
CA ASP A 130 -11.10 4.67 9.99
C ASP A 130 -10.44 5.03 11.33
N GLY A 131 -9.39 4.30 11.71
CA GLY A 131 -8.58 4.54 12.90
C GLY A 131 -7.74 5.81 12.88
N GLY A 132 -7.73 6.54 11.77
CA GLY A 132 -7.07 7.84 11.66
C GLY A 132 -6.07 7.95 10.50
N LEU A 133 -5.93 6.93 9.67
CA LEU A 133 -5.10 7.05 8.47
C LEU A 133 -5.74 7.99 7.43
N GLU A 134 -7.07 7.93 7.23
CA GLU A 134 -7.75 8.82 6.28
C GLU A 134 -7.44 10.30 6.52
N PRO A 135 -7.69 10.87 7.72
CA PRO A 135 -7.43 12.29 7.94
C PRO A 135 -5.94 12.63 7.79
N GLN A 136 -5.02 11.72 8.15
CA GLN A 136 -3.59 11.94 7.95
C GLN A 136 -3.23 12.07 6.47
N VAL A 137 -3.70 11.14 5.63
CA VAL A 137 -3.47 11.16 4.18
C VAL A 137 -4.08 12.41 3.57
N ARG A 138 -5.30 12.80 3.96
CA ARG A 138 -5.94 14.03 3.49
C ARG A 138 -5.14 15.27 3.85
N THR A 139 -4.66 15.38 5.08
CA THR A 139 -3.82 16.52 5.52
C THR A 139 -2.52 16.59 4.72
N LEU A 140 -1.80 15.47 4.57
CA LEU A 140 -0.55 15.44 3.79
C LEU A 140 -0.81 15.78 2.33
N ARG A 141 -1.89 15.27 1.74
CA ARG A 141 -2.28 15.59 0.35
C ARG A 141 -2.68 17.04 0.15
N TYR A 142 -3.34 17.65 1.13
CA TYR A 142 -3.67 19.07 1.10
C TYR A 142 -2.41 19.94 1.18
N ASN A 143 -1.45 19.57 2.04
CA ASN A 143 -0.20 20.33 2.21
C ASN A 143 0.80 20.12 1.06
N TYR A 144 0.78 18.94 0.43
CA TYR A 144 1.73 18.53 -0.60
C TYR A 144 1.00 17.96 -1.84
N PRO A 145 0.27 18.80 -2.59
CA PRO A 145 -0.60 18.33 -3.68
C PRO A 145 0.18 17.76 -4.87
N ASP A 146 1.42 18.19 -5.09
CA ASP A 146 2.28 17.74 -6.20
C ASP A 146 3.12 16.49 -5.87
N TYR A 147 3.00 15.96 -4.64
CA TYR A 147 3.82 14.82 -4.21
C TYR A 147 3.24 13.50 -4.74
N LYS A 148 4.09 12.52 -4.99
CA LYS A 148 3.68 11.13 -5.26
C LYS A 148 3.15 10.49 -3.97
N LEU A 149 2.40 9.39 -4.09
CA LEU A 149 2.03 8.57 -2.93
C LEU A 149 2.71 7.20 -3.05
N TYR A 150 3.51 6.86 -2.06
CA TYR A 150 4.11 5.54 -1.91
C TYR A 150 3.42 4.79 -0.79
N VAL A 151 3.05 3.55 -1.08
CA VAL A 151 2.35 2.67 -0.17
C VAL A 151 3.19 1.43 -0.03
N SER A 152 3.68 1.21 1.18
CA SER A 152 4.62 0.15 1.50
C SER A 152 4.03 -0.73 2.57
N TYR A 153 4.31 -2.02 2.49
CA TYR A 153 3.75 -3.03 3.37
C TYR A 153 4.79 -4.11 3.63
N HIS A 154 4.87 -4.57 4.88
CA HIS A 154 5.59 -5.79 5.22
C HIS A 154 4.62 -6.90 5.61
N GLY A 155 4.63 -8.02 4.89
CA GLY A 155 3.89 -9.21 5.30
C GLY A 155 4.06 -10.36 4.31
N ILE A 156 3.36 -11.46 4.57
CA ILE A 156 3.52 -12.71 3.83
C ILE A 156 2.80 -12.70 2.47
N VAL A 157 1.92 -11.71 2.22
CA VAL A 157 1.24 -11.51 0.92
C VAL A 157 1.44 -10.07 0.44
N LYS A 158 1.69 -9.89 -0.86
CA LYS A 158 1.77 -8.56 -1.47
C LYS A 158 0.37 -7.97 -1.62
N LEU A 159 0.06 -6.93 -0.84
CA LEU A 159 -1.13 -6.09 -1.04
C LEU A 159 -0.88 -5.08 -2.16
N HIS A 160 -1.74 -5.11 -3.19
CA HIS A 160 -1.80 -4.06 -4.20
C HIS A 160 -2.93 -3.10 -3.82
N ILE A 161 -2.60 -1.85 -3.55
CA ILE A 161 -3.58 -0.81 -3.21
C ILE A 161 -3.59 0.20 -4.36
N ASP A 162 -4.65 0.16 -5.15
CA ASP A 162 -4.90 1.16 -6.20
C ASP A 162 -5.53 2.39 -5.57
N PHE A 163 -4.73 3.43 -5.32
CA PHE A 163 -5.27 4.76 -5.06
C PHE A 163 -5.73 5.35 -6.38
N LEU A 164 -7.03 5.25 -6.66
CA LEU A 164 -7.66 5.90 -7.80
C LEU A 164 -7.35 7.41 -7.73
N THR A 165 -6.41 7.84 -8.57
CA THR A 165 -6.40 9.22 -9.05
C THR A 165 -7.68 9.37 -9.86
N PRO A 166 -8.51 10.42 -9.66
CA PRO A 166 -9.66 10.63 -10.50
C PRO A 166 -9.15 10.85 -11.93
N CYS A 167 -9.22 9.82 -12.76
CA CYS A 167 -9.01 9.95 -14.19
C CYS A 167 -10.14 10.85 -14.69
N ASN A 168 -9.81 12.07 -15.11
CA ASN A 168 -10.74 12.98 -15.76
C ASN A 168 -11.49 12.23 -16.87
N ARG A 169 -12.81 12.07 -16.71
CA ARG A 169 -13.70 11.69 -17.81
C ARG A 169 -13.67 12.83 -18.82
N VAL A 170 -12.80 12.73 -19.81
CA VAL A 170 -13.03 13.40 -21.09
C VAL A 170 -14.09 12.57 -21.80
N ALA A 171 -15.35 12.96 -21.64
CA ALA A 171 -16.43 12.47 -22.47
C ALA A 171 -16.20 12.99 -23.89
N SER A 172 -15.54 12.19 -24.73
CA SER A 172 -15.58 12.36 -26.18
C SER A 172 -16.94 11.86 -26.66
N SER A 173 -17.90 12.78 -26.80
CA SER A 173 -19.08 12.53 -27.62
C SER A 173 -18.64 12.40 -29.08
N THR A 174 -18.98 11.29 -29.71
CA THR A 174 -19.18 11.22 -31.17
C THR A 174 -20.06 10.03 -31.47
N HIS A 175 -21.30 10.34 -31.82
CA HIS A 175 -22.26 9.45 -32.46
C HIS A 175 -21.72 8.93 -33.80
N PRO A 176 -22.26 7.79 -34.26
CA PRO A 176 -23.22 7.84 -35.37
C PRO A 176 -24.66 7.55 -34.92
#